data_AF-A0A6L7TT95-F1
#
_entry.id   AF-A0A6L7TT95-F1
#
_cell.length_a   1.000
_cell.length_b   1.000
_cell.length_c   1.000
_cell.angle_alpha   90.00
_cell.angle_beta   90.00
_cell.angle_gamma   90.00
#
_symmetry.space_group_name_H-M   'P 1'
#
loop_
_entity.id
_entity.type
_entity.pdbx_description
1 polymer ?
#
loop_
_entity_poly.entity_id
_entity_poly.type
_entity_poly.pdbx_seq_one_letter_code
_entity_poly.pdbx_strand_id
1 'polypeptide(L)'
;MERDVCEFLMDVSIDELVSREVVSPYGRYGYVLQGRNVAALVRLMRDRGVTGLTSAEGNWRLGTDGTFSNPRPREFKSGAVGRLEHTGNVFRDQNVHINPHYDGNAR
;
A
#
# COMPACT_ATOMS: atom_id res chain seq x y z
N MET A 1 -8.12 5.72 13.71
CA MET A 1 -6.70 5.65 14.15
C MET A 1 -5.83 5.55 12.91
N GLU A 2 -4.77 6.35 12.81
CA GLU A 2 -3.75 6.22 11.76
C GLU A 2 -2.65 5.26 12.23
N ARG A 3 -2.04 4.51 11.29
CA ARG A 3 -0.95 3.57 11.57
C ARG A 3 0.13 3.63 10.50
N ASP A 4 1.34 3.24 10.87
CA ASP A 4 2.37 2.96 9.88
C ASP A 4 1.97 1.76 9.00
N VAL A 5 2.21 1.88 7.70
CA VAL A 5 1.84 0.90 6.67
C VAL A 5 2.65 -0.39 6.80
N CYS A 6 3.94 -0.32 7.13
CA CYS A 6 4.77 -1.50 7.29
C CYS A 6 4.37 -2.26 8.53
N GLU A 7 4.19 -1.58 9.67
CA GLU A 7 3.68 -2.20 10.90
C GLU A 7 2.33 -2.86 10.67
N PHE A 8 1.41 -2.18 9.98
CA PHE A 8 0.09 -2.73 9.69
C PHE A 8 0.14 -3.99 8.84
N LEU A 9 1.03 -4.04 7.83
CA LEU A 9 1.18 -5.21 6.97
C LEU A 9 1.89 -6.37 7.70
N MET A 10 2.84 -6.08 8.60
CA MET A 10 3.51 -7.11 9.41
C MET A 10 2.58 -7.74 10.47
N ASP A 11 1.57 -7.02 10.94
CA ASP A 11 0.55 -7.51 11.87
C ASP A 11 -0.41 -8.54 11.24
N VAL A 12 -0.29 -8.80 9.94
CA VAL A 12 -1.14 -9.69 9.17
C VAL A 12 -0.27 -10.74 8.50
N SER A 13 -0.63 -12.01 8.65
CA SER A 13 0.12 -13.08 7.97
C SER A 13 0.09 -12.89 6.45
N ILE A 14 1.17 -13.26 5.78
CA ILE A 14 1.26 -13.12 4.33
C ILE A 14 0.16 -13.92 3.60
N ASP A 15 -0.22 -15.09 4.12
CA ASP A 15 -1.31 -15.90 3.60
C ASP A 15 -2.67 -15.18 3.71
N GLU A 16 -2.91 -14.47 4.81
CA GLU A 16 -4.10 -13.62 4.96
C GLU A 16 -4.08 -12.44 3.98
N LEU A 17 -2.92 -11.78 3.81
CA LEU A 17 -2.78 -10.68 2.85
C LEU A 17 -3.03 -11.12 1.41
N VAL A 18 -2.56 -12.31 1.03
CA VAL A 18 -2.77 -12.90 -0.30
C VAL A 18 -4.23 -13.33 -0.48
N SER A 19 -4.80 -14.07 0.47
CA SER A 19 -6.19 -14.55 0.38
C SER A 19 -7.22 -13.42 0.36
N ARG A 20 -6.92 -12.28 0.99
CA ARG A 20 -7.75 -11.08 0.95
C ARG A 20 -7.48 -10.16 -0.25
N GLU A 21 -6.54 -10.53 -1.12
CA GLU A 21 -6.12 -9.76 -2.30
C GLU A 21 -5.48 -8.41 -1.97
N VAL A 22 -4.88 -8.27 -0.79
CA VAL A 22 -4.17 -7.05 -0.35
C VAL A 22 -2.80 -6.95 -0.99
N VAL A 23 -2.16 -8.08 -1.29
CA VAL A 23 -0.93 -8.15 -2.08
C VAL A 23 -1.05 -9.25 -3.14
N SER A 24 -0.23 -9.17 -4.17
CA SER A 24 -0.12 -10.20 -5.21
C SER A 24 1.27 -10.83 -5.19
N PRO A 25 1.43 -12.15 -5.36
CA PRO A 25 2.73 -12.74 -5.65
C PRO A 25 3.33 -12.14 -6.92
N TYR A 26 4.65 -11.88 -6.94
CA TYR A 26 5.33 -11.24 -8.07
C TYR A 26 6.72 -11.82 -8.34
N GLY A 27 6.74 -13.09 -8.74
CA GLY A 27 7.96 -13.78 -9.16
C GLY A 27 9.08 -13.64 -8.13
N ARG A 28 10.26 -13.20 -8.58
CA ARG A 28 11.46 -13.04 -7.73
C ARG A 28 11.42 -11.87 -6.74
N TYR A 29 10.36 -11.07 -6.75
CA TYR A 29 10.26 -9.85 -5.95
C TYR A 29 9.35 -10.02 -4.72
N GLY A 30 9.03 -11.26 -4.35
CA GLY A 30 8.14 -11.57 -3.24
C GLY A 30 6.70 -11.15 -3.56
N TYR A 31 6.14 -10.27 -2.74
CA TYR A 31 4.75 -9.82 -2.85
C TYR A 31 4.67 -8.32 -3.12
N VAL A 32 3.75 -7.93 -4.00
CA VAL A 32 3.57 -6.53 -4.40
C VAL A 32 2.19 -6.02 -4.06
N LEU A 33 2.15 -4.81 -3.51
CA LEU A 33 0.97 -3.97 -3.42
C LEU A 33 0.82 -3.20 -4.74
N GLN A 34 -0.32 -3.34 -5.40
CA GLN A 34 -0.64 -2.67 -6.67
C GLN A 34 -1.92 -1.86 -6.55
N GLY A 35 -2.17 -0.97 -7.51
CA GLY A 35 -3.40 -0.18 -7.55
C GLY A 35 -4.69 -1.01 -7.47
N ARG A 36 -4.71 -2.22 -8.06
CA ARG A 36 -5.86 -3.14 -7.96
C ARG A 36 -6.11 -3.69 -6.55
N ASN A 37 -5.08 -3.73 -5.70
CA ASN A 37 -5.17 -4.26 -4.34
C ASN A 37 -5.71 -3.23 -3.34
N VAL A 38 -5.82 -1.96 -3.73
CA VAL A 38 -6.15 -0.88 -2.78
C VAL A 38 -7.55 -1.03 -2.19
N ALA A 39 -8.52 -1.50 -2.97
CA ALA A 39 -9.86 -1.76 -2.45
C ALA A 39 -9.84 -2.82 -1.34
N ALA A 40 -9.06 -3.89 -1.53
CA ALA A 40 -8.85 -4.93 -0.53
C ALA A 40 -8.12 -4.40 0.71
N LEU A 41 -7.07 -3.59 0.52
CA LEU A 41 -6.34 -2.95 1.61
C LEU A 41 -7.25 -2.04 2.45
N VAL A 42 -8.05 -1.19 1.79
CA VAL A 42 -9.03 -0.31 2.46
C VAL A 42 -10.06 -1.11 3.24
N ARG A 43 -10.54 -2.24 2.70
CA ARG A 43 -11.45 -3.14 3.43
C ARG A 43 -10.77 -3.73 4.66
N LEU A 44 -9.54 -4.22 4.55
CA LEU A 44 -8.78 -4.74 5.69
C LEU A 44 -8.54 -3.66 6.76
N MET A 45 -8.24 -2.41 6.36
CA MET A 45 -8.13 -1.28 7.29
C MET A 45 -9.42 -1.08 8.08
N ARG A 46 -10.58 -1.09 7.41
CA ARG A 46 -11.89 -0.97 8.06
C ARG A 46 -12.15 -2.12 9.04
N ASP A 47 -11.88 -3.36 8.63
CA ASP A 47 -12.05 -4.55 9.49
C ASP A 47 -11.20 -4.47 10.77
N ARG A 48 -10.03 -3.82 10.70
CA ARG A 48 -9.10 -3.63 11.82
C ARG A 48 -9.28 -2.29 12.56
N GLY A 49 -10.31 -1.50 12.22
CA GLY A 49 -10.56 -0.19 12.86
C GLY A 49 -9.53 0.90 12.54
N VAL A 50 -8.74 0.72 11.48
CA VAL A 50 -7.75 1.69 11.00
C VAL A 50 -8.40 2.63 10.00
N THR A 51 -8.23 3.94 10.19
CA THR A 51 -8.84 4.99 9.35
C THR A 51 -7.88 5.52 8.29
N GLY A 52 -6.58 5.29 8.47
CA GLY A 52 -5.55 5.69 7.52
C GLY A 52 -4.24 4.95 7.75
N LEU A 53 -3.48 4.77 6.68
CA LEU A 53 -2.12 4.27 6.70
C LEU A 53 -1.17 5.38 6.27
N THR A 54 -0.01 5.44 6.91
CA THR A 54 1.08 6.37 6.58
C THR A 54 2.38 5.60 6.40
N SER A 55 3.33 6.08 5.60
CA SER A 55 4.72 5.60 5.70
C SER A 55 5.40 6.17 6.95
N ALA A 56 6.44 5.49 7.43
CA ALA A 56 7.30 5.97 8.52
C ALA A 56 7.91 7.36 8.23
N GLU A 57 8.16 7.67 6.96
CA GLU A 57 8.67 8.98 6.51
C GLU A 57 7.56 10.05 6.41
N GLY A 58 6.28 9.71 6.62
CA GLY A 58 5.13 10.62 6.54
C GLY A 58 4.80 11.14 5.13
N ASN A 59 5.51 10.64 4.12
CA ASN A 59 5.41 11.06 2.72
C ASN A 59 4.51 10.15 1.88
N TRP A 60 3.78 9.22 2.48
CA TRP A 60 2.83 8.39 1.77
C TRP A 60 1.64 8.20 2.72
N ARG A 61 0.43 8.39 2.21
CA ARG A 61 -0.79 8.25 3.00
C ARG A 61 -1.91 7.63 2.17
N LEU A 62 -2.68 6.76 2.79
CA LEU A 62 -3.92 6.18 2.26
C LEU A 62 -5.02 6.24 3.31
N GLY A 63 -6.14 6.89 2.99
CA GLY A 63 -7.35 6.91 3.83
C GLY A 63 -8.35 5.81 3.44
N THR A 64 -9.22 5.42 4.38
CA THR A 64 -10.31 4.46 4.11
C THR A 64 -11.38 4.99 3.16
N ASP A 65 -11.39 6.29 2.89
CA ASP A 65 -12.19 6.97 1.87
C ASP A 65 -11.59 6.84 0.46
N GLY A 66 -10.42 6.21 0.33
CA GLY A 66 -9.69 6.09 -0.92
C GLY A 66 -8.88 7.34 -1.27
N THR A 67 -8.74 8.29 -0.34
CA THR A 67 -7.85 9.44 -0.50
C THR A 67 -6.40 8.99 -0.36
N PHE A 68 -5.61 9.25 -1.40
CA PHE A 68 -4.19 8.92 -1.43
C PHE A 68 -3.33 10.19 -1.59
N SER A 69 -2.17 10.24 -0.93
CA SER A 69 -1.17 11.29 -1.14
C SER A 69 0.26 10.76 -1.03
N ASN A 70 1.16 11.32 -1.85
CA ASN A 70 2.61 11.12 -1.74
C ASN A 70 3.33 12.43 -2.17
N PRO A 71 3.94 13.21 -1.25
CA PRO A 71 4.57 14.47 -1.58
C PRO A 71 6.02 14.36 -2.09
N ARG A 72 6.64 13.17 -2.20
CA ARG A 72 8.00 13.10 -2.78
C ARG A 72 7.97 13.39 -4.30
N PRO A 73 8.89 14.21 -4.82
CA PRO A 73 8.62 15.05 -5.98
C PRO A 73 9.09 14.40 -7.27
N ARG A 74 8.14 14.08 -8.15
CA ARG A 74 8.27 14.19 -9.62
C ARG A 74 6.94 13.98 -10.34
N GLU A 75 5.95 13.36 -9.71
CA GLU A 75 4.59 13.26 -10.24
C GLU A 75 3.58 13.47 -9.11
N PHE A 76 2.88 14.60 -9.13
CA PHE A 76 1.71 14.84 -8.29
C PHE A 76 0.68 13.73 -8.53
N LYS A 77 0.42 12.89 -7.54
CA LYS A 77 -0.61 11.83 -7.59
C LYS A 77 -1.51 11.86 -6.36
N SER A 78 -1.89 13.04 -5.90
CA SER A 78 -2.94 13.17 -4.87
C SER A 78 -4.32 13.06 -5.51
N GLY A 79 -5.20 12.23 -4.95
CA GLY A 79 -6.55 12.04 -5.48
C GLY A 79 -7.22 10.76 -5.00
N ALA A 80 -8.45 10.53 -5.45
CA ALA A 80 -9.12 9.25 -5.23
C ALA A 80 -8.37 8.15 -5.99
N VAL A 81 -8.04 7.04 -5.33
CA VAL A 81 -7.26 5.93 -5.92
C VAL A 81 -7.82 5.47 -7.27
N GLY A 82 -9.15 5.38 -7.41
CA GLY A 82 -9.82 5.00 -8.66
C GLY A 82 -9.73 6.03 -9.79
N ARG A 83 -9.14 7.20 -9.54
CA ARG A 83 -8.92 8.31 -10.50
C ARG A 83 -7.45 8.65 -10.70
N LEU A 84 -6.53 7.93 -10.04
CA LEU A 84 -5.09 8.17 -10.22
C LEU A 84 -4.66 7.65 -11.58
N GLU A 85 -4.16 8.53 -12.44
CA GLU A 85 -3.42 8.13 -13.64
C GLU A 85 -2.24 7.26 -13.19
N HIS A 86 -2.14 6.05 -13.75
CA HIS A 86 -1.10 5.07 -13.43
C HIS A 86 -1.05 4.65 -11.95
N THR A 87 -2.21 4.29 -11.38
CA THR A 87 -2.32 3.68 -10.03
C THR A 87 -1.34 2.53 -9.82
N GLY A 88 -1.07 1.73 -10.85
CA GLY A 88 -0.07 0.66 -10.80
C GLY A 88 1.34 1.15 -10.45
N ASN A 89 1.77 2.30 -10.99
CA ASN A 89 3.11 2.85 -10.78
C ASN A 89 3.26 3.46 -9.38
N VAL A 90 2.19 4.09 -8.85
CA VAL A 90 2.18 4.67 -7.49
C VAL A 90 2.59 3.66 -6.45
N PHE A 91 1.95 2.49 -6.45
CA PHE A 91 2.22 1.49 -5.44
C PHE A 91 3.48 0.70 -5.80
N ARG A 92 3.69 0.36 -7.08
CA ARG A 92 4.86 -0.39 -7.53
C ARG A 92 6.18 0.26 -7.11
N ASP A 93 6.36 1.55 -7.37
CA ASP A 93 7.61 2.24 -7.03
C ASP A 93 7.77 2.48 -5.53
N GLN A 94 6.66 2.43 -4.77
CA GLN A 94 6.66 2.64 -3.33
C GLN A 94 6.76 1.36 -2.52
N ASN A 95 6.55 0.17 -3.11
CA ASN A 95 6.64 -1.12 -2.41
C ASN A 95 7.94 -1.25 -1.61
N VAL A 96 9.04 -0.73 -2.16
CA VAL A 96 10.36 -0.71 -1.54
C VAL A 96 10.42 0.05 -0.20
N HIS A 97 9.48 0.96 0.04
CA HIS A 97 9.40 1.80 1.22
C HIS A 97 8.23 1.46 2.14
N ILE A 98 7.17 0.85 1.61
CA ILE A 98 5.89 0.66 2.32
C ILE A 98 5.46 -0.80 2.47
N ASN A 99 6.08 -1.74 1.76
CA ASN A 99 5.68 -3.13 1.77
C ASN A 99 6.83 -4.00 2.31
N PRO A 100 6.72 -4.51 3.56
CA PRO A 100 7.76 -5.32 4.18
C PRO A 100 7.92 -6.71 3.53
N HIS A 101 7.01 -7.12 2.65
CA HIS A 101 7.04 -8.40 1.93
C HIS A 101 7.54 -8.27 0.48
N TYR A 102 8.10 -7.10 0.12
CA TYR A 102 8.64 -6.84 -1.20
C TYR A 102 10.17 -7.00 -1.22
N ASP A 103 10.65 -7.97 -2.00
CA ASP A 103 12.08 -8.33 -2.05
C ASP A 103 12.88 -7.51 -3.07
N GLY A 104 12.25 -6.55 -3.77
CA GLY A 104 12.92 -5.74 -4.80
C GLY A 104 14.01 -4.80 -4.30
N ASN A 105 14.28 -4.81 -2.99
CA ASN A 105 15.42 -4.14 -2.35
C ASN A 105 16.66 -5.04 -2.20
N ALA A 106 16.58 -6.33 -2.55
CA ALA A 106 17.75 -7.21 -2.59
C ALA A 106 18.64 -6.85 -3.78
N ARG A 107 19.45 -5.80 -3.61
CA ARG A 107 20.68 -5.55 -4.37
C ARG A 107 21.86 -5.61 -3.41
#